data_AF-A0AAX0PN15-F1
#
_entry.id   AF-A0AAX0PN15-F1
#
_cell.length_a   1.000
_cell.length_b   1.000
_cell.length_c   1.000
_cell.angle_alpha   90.00
_cell.angle_beta   90.00
_cell.angle_gamma   90.00
#
_symmetry.space_group_name_H-M   'P 1'
#
loop_
_entity.id
_entity.type
_entity.pdbx_description
1 polymer ?
#
loop_
_entity_poly.entity_id
_entity_poly.type
_entity_poly.pdbx_seq_one_letter_code
_entity_poly.pdbx_strand_id
1 'polypeptide(L)'
;VQNASYQVAAYLADEIAKLGPYEFICTGRPDEGIPAVCFKLKDGEDPGYTLYDLSERLRLRGWQVPAFTLGGEATDIVVMRIMCRRGFEMDFAELLLEDYKASLKYLSDHPKLQGIAQQNSFKHT
;
A
#
# COMPACT_ATOMS: atom_id res chain seq x y z
N VAL A 1 -7.66 22.81 3.63
CA VAL A 1 -6.75 22.11 2.69
C VAL A 1 -6.18 20.82 3.29
N GLN A 2 -5.70 20.78 4.54
CA GLN A 2 -5.30 19.52 5.19
C GLN A 2 -6.43 18.48 5.26
N ASN A 3 -7.67 18.93 5.49
CA ASN A 3 -8.83 18.03 5.63
C ASN A 3 -9.05 17.09 4.42
N ALA A 4 -8.84 17.58 3.20
CA ALA A 4 -9.04 16.77 1.99
C ALA A 4 -8.07 15.59 1.90
N SER A 5 -6.80 15.78 2.28
CA SER A 5 -5.80 14.70 2.27
C SER A 5 -6.10 13.63 3.32
N TYR A 6 -6.63 14.01 4.49
CA TYR A 6 -7.10 13.04 5.50
C TYR A 6 -8.33 12.28 5.02
N GLN A 7 -9.28 12.95 4.36
CA GLN A 7 -10.45 12.28 3.78
C GLN A 7 -10.07 11.24 2.74
N VAL A 8 -9.14 11.58 1.84
CA VAL A 8 -8.62 10.64 0.83
C VAL A 8 -7.87 9.48 1.48
N ALA A 9 -7.03 9.75 2.50
CA ALA A 9 -6.30 8.70 3.19
C ALA A 9 -7.23 7.72 3.92
N ALA A 10 -8.23 8.24 4.66
CA ALA A 10 -9.22 7.42 5.33
C ALA A 10 -10.04 6.59 4.34
N TYR A 11 -10.46 7.18 3.22
CA TYR A 11 -11.16 6.46 2.15
C TYR A 11 -10.31 5.30 1.58
N LEU A 12 -9.04 5.57 1.26
CA LEU A 12 -8.13 4.52 0.79
C LEU A 12 -7.93 3.41 1.82
N ALA A 13 -7.79 3.76 3.11
CA ALA A 13 -7.65 2.76 4.15
C ALA A 13 -8.88 1.84 4.24
N ASP A 14 -10.08 2.42 4.24
CA ASP A 14 -11.33 1.67 4.31
C ASP A 14 -11.55 0.76 3.08
N GLU A 15 -11.21 1.24 1.88
CA GLU A 15 -11.33 0.44 0.66
C GLU A 15 -10.27 -0.65 0.56
N ILE A 16 -9.00 -0.35 0.86
CA ILE A 16 -7.90 -1.33 0.83
C ILE A 16 -8.14 -2.44 1.86
N ALA A 17 -8.70 -2.11 3.04
CA ALA A 17 -9.00 -3.09 4.08
C ALA A 17 -9.92 -4.23 3.61
N LYS A 18 -10.71 -4.00 2.54
CA LYS A 18 -11.62 -5.01 1.96
C LYS A 18 -10.93 -5.94 0.97
N LEU A 19 -9.69 -5.64 0.54
CA LEU A 19 -9.05 -6.28 -0.61
C LEU A 19 -8.02 -7.36 -0.25
N GLY A 20 -7.68 -7.49 1.02
CA GLY A 20 -6.71 -8.49 1.45
C GLY A 20 -6.58 -8.60 2.96
N PRO A 21 -5.78 -9.57 3.43
CA PRO A 21 -5.54 -9.79 4.85
C PRO A 21 -4.52 -8.76 5.38
N TYR A 22 -4.93 -7.49 5.44
CA TYR A 22 -4.05 -6.40 5.89
C TYR A 22 -4.27 -6.07 7.36
N GLU A 23 -3.17 -5.70 8.02
CA GLU A 23 -3.15 -5.10 9.35
C GLU A 23 -2.65 -3.66 9.22
N PHE A 24 -3.49 -2.69 9.61
CA PHE A 24 -3.19 -1.28 9.45
C PHE A 24 -2.42 -0.73 10.65
N ILE A 25 -1.33 -0.04 10.35
CA ILE A 25 -0.49 0.70 11.30
C ILE A 25 -0.94 2.17 11.34
N CYS A 26 -1.41 2.70 10.21
CA CYS A 26 -1.94 4.06 10.10
C CYS A 26 -3.07 4.08 9.06
N THR A 27 -4.23 4.62 9.43
CA THR A 27 -5.40 4.73 8.54
C THR A 27 -5.61 6.13 7.98
N GLY A 28 -4.74 7.07 8.33
CA GLY A 28 -4.80 8.43 7.80
C GLY A 28 -5.95 9.24 8.37
N ARG A 29 -6.42 8.90 9.58
CA ARG A 29 -7.35 9.72 10.35
C ARG A 29 -6.62 10.86 11.07
N PRO A 30 -7.25 12.04 11.25
CA PRO A 30 -6.58 13.21 11.84
C PRO A 30 -6.04 13.01 13.26
N ASP A 31 -6.63 12.10 14.03
CA ASP A 31 -6.24 11.72 15.39
C ASP A 31 -5.08 10.71 15.43
N GLU A 32 -4.81 10.02 14.33
CA GLU A 32 -3.75 8.99 14.20
C GLU A 32 -2.43 9.56 13.64
N GLY A 33 -2.39 10.84 13.26
CA GLY A 33 -1.16 11.52 12.84
C GLY A 33 -1.27 12.18 11.47
N ILE A 34 -0.48 11.72 10.50
CA ILE A 34 -0.34 12.33 9.16
C ILE A 34 -1.33 11.70 8.15
N PRO A 35 -1.67 12.37 7.03
CA PRO A 35 -2.57 11.83 6.01
C PRO A 35 -1.88 10.72 5.19
N ALA A 36 -1.83 9.53 5.79
CA ALA A 36 -1.03 8.40 5.39
C ALA A 36 -1.81 7.11 5.55
N VAL A 37 -1.64 6.18 4.60
CA VAL A 37 -2.08 4.79 4.78
C VAL A 37 -0.85 3.93 4.89
N CYS A 38 -0.74 3.15 5.97
CA CYS A 38 0.38 2.24 6.19
C CYS A 38 -0.14 0.92 6.74
N PHE A 39 0.20 -0.19 6.10
CA PHE A 39 -0.26 -1.52 6.50
C PHE A 39 0.77 -2.59 6.17
N LYS A 40 0.68 -3.72 6.88
CA LYS A 40 1.38 -4.96 6.59
C LYS A 40 0.38 -6.06 6.21
N LEU A 41 0.90 -7.19 5.71
CA LEU A 41 0.11 -8.43 5.70
C LEU A 41 -0.04 -8.92 7.14
N LYS A 42 -1.22 -9.45 7.49
CA LYS A 42 -1.48 -10.07 8.80
C LYS A 42 -0.54 -11.25 9.02
N ASP A 43 -0.12 -11.44 10.26
CA ASP A 43 0.82 -12.50 10.60
C ASP A 43 0.16 -13.88 10.40
N GLY A 44 0.87 -14.78 9.74
CA GLY A 44 0.39 -16.13 9.41
C GLY A 44 -0.50 -16.22 8.17
N GLU A 45 -0.82 -15.09 7.52
CA GLU A 45 -1.60 -15.07 6.27
C GLU A 45 -0.67 -15.11 5.05
N ASP A 46 -0.98 -15.97 4.09
CA ASP A 46 -0.30 -16.04 2.79
C ASP A 46 -1.33 -15.88 1.67
N PRO A 47 -1.56 -14.65 1.17
CA PRO A 47 -2.49 -14.41 0.08
C PRO A 47 -1.93 -14.78 -1.30
N GLY A 48 -0.75 -15.40 -1.39
CA GLY A 48 -0.10 -15.77 -2.65
C GLY A 48 0.69 -14.64 -3.32
N TYR A 49 0.97 -13.55 -2.60
CA TYR A 49 1.82 -12.45 -3.06
C TYR A 49 2.49 -11.74 -1.88
N THR A 50 3.60 -11.05 -2.15
CA THR A 50 4.24 -10.14 -1.18
C THR A 50 3.88 -8.67 -1.47
N LEU A 51 4.02 -7.79 -0.48
CA LEU A 51 3.83 -6.35 -0.70
C LEU A 51 4.83 -5.78 -1.72
N TYR A 52 6.00 -6.40 -1.90
CA TYR A 52 6.94 -6.04 -2.97
C TYR A 52 6.39 -6.37 -4.34
N ASP A 53 5.77 -7.54 -4.52
CA ASP A 53 5.18 -7.93 -5.80
C ASP A 53 4.08 -6.93 -6.17
N LEU A 54 3.23 -6.57 -5.21
CA LEU A 54 2.17 -5.59 -5.42
C LEU A 54 2.71 -4.19 -5.75
N SER A 55 3.75 -3.74 -5.02
CA SER A 55 4.44 -2.47 -5.31
C SER A 55 4.99 -2.44 -6.73
N GLU A 56 5.64 -3.51 -7.19
CA GLU A 56 6.17 -3.62 -8.55
C GLU A 56 5.07 -3.62 -9.60
N ARG A 57 3.94 -4.29 -9.36
CA ARG A 57 2.79 -4.27 -10.27
C ARG A 57 2.16 -2.89 -10.40
N LEU A 58 1.99 -2.20 -9.28
CA LEU A 58 1.52 -0.82 -9.26
C LEU A 58 2.49 0.12 -10.00
N ARG A 59 3.80 -0.10 -9.86
CA ARG A 59 4.85 0.65 -10.57
C ARG A 59 4.75 0.53 -12.08
N LEU A 60 4.41 -0.65 -12.61
CA LEU A 60 4.18 -0.85 -14.05
C LEU A 60 2.98 -0.06 -14.58
N ARG A 61 2.06 0.35 -13.70
CA ARG A 61 0.91 1.21 -14.01
C ARG A 61 1.18 2.69 -13.74
N GLY A 62 2.41 3.05 -13.36
CA GLY A 62 2.83 4.43 -13.09
C GLY A 62 2.68 4.86 -11.63
N TRP A 63 2.17 4.00 -10.74
CA TRP A 63 2.02 4.31 -9.32
C TRP A 63 3.30 4.03 -8.53
N GLN A 64 3.73 5.00 -7.73
CA GLN A 64 4.88 4.85 -6.83
C GLN A 64 4.38 4.61 -5.40
N VAL A 65 3.98 3.37 -5.10
CA VAL A 65 3.52 2.95 -3.77
C VAL A 65 4.56 2.03 -3.14
N PRO A 66 5.47 2.55 -2.30
CA PRO A 66 6.61 1.77 -1.81
C PRO A 66 6.18 0.69 -0.81
N ALA A 67 6.80 -0.48 -0.96
CA ALA A 67 6.91 -1.49 0.09
C ALA A 67 8.35 -1.52 0.63
N PHE A 68 8.52 -1.65 1.95
CA PHE A 68 9.83 -1.67 2.63
C PHE A 68 9.72 -2.30 4.02
N THR A 69 10.85 -2.67 4.62
CA THR A 69 10.90 -3.16 6.01
C THR A 69 10.99 -2.01 7.00
N LEU A 70 10.36 -2.16 8.16
CA LEU A 70 10.50 -1.17 9.23
C LEU A 70 11.95 -1.13 9.75
N GLY A 71 12.35 0.02 10.28
CA GLY A 71 13.68 0.21 10.86
C GLY A 71 13.77 -0.28 12.31
N GLY A 72 14.99 -0.28 12.85
CA GLY A 72 15.24 -0.63 14.25
C GLY A 72 15.17 -2.14 14.50
N GLU A 73 14.40 -2.57 15.48
CA GLU A 73 14.25 -3.99 15.85
C GLU A 73 13.20 -4.73 14.99
N ALA A 74 12.44 -4.01 14.14
CA ALA A 74 11.33 -4.54 13.34
C ALA A 74 11.68 -4.73 11.85
N THR A 75 12.92 -5.13 11.55
CA THR A 75 13.43 -5.25 10.16
C THR A 75 12.87 -6.42 9.37
N ASP A 76 12.14 -7.31 10.03
CA ASP A 76 11.38 -8.43 9.46
C ASP A 76 9.99 -8.00 8.98
N ILE A 77 9.46 -6.88 9.47
CA ILE A 77 8.11 -6.41 9.15
C ILE A 77 8.12 -5.60 7.86
N VAL A 78 7.56 -6.17 6.79
CA VAL A 78 7.33 -5.47 5.52
C VAL A 78 6.02 -4.69 5.58
N VAL A 79 6.08 -3.42 5.25
CA VAL A 79 4.94 -2.51 5.17
C VAL A 79 4.82 -1.91 3.76
N MET A 80 3.60 -1.54 3.39
CA MET A 80 3.30 -0.72 2.23
C MET A 80 2.72 0.61 2.69
N ARG A 81 3.17 1.72 2.10
CA ARG A 81 2.77 3.07 2.53
C ARG A 81 2.33 3.96 1.38
N ILE A 82 1.14 4.57 1.50
CA ILE A 82 0.59 5.56 0.56
C ILE A 82 0.53 6.92 1.27
N MET A 83 1.14 7.94 0.67
CA MET A 83 1.15 9.31 1.19
C MET A 83 0.13 10.19 0.47
N CYS A 84 -0.90 10.64 1.17
CA CYS A 84 -1.89 11.53 0.60
C CYS A 84 -1.41 12.98 0.76
N ARG A 85 -0.92 13.56 -0.33
CA ARG A 85 -0.41 14.95 -0.37
C ARG A 85 -1.39 15.84 -1.12
N ARG A 86 -1.15 17.16 -1.09
CA ARG A 86 -1.93 18.12 -1.90
C ARG A 86 -1.88 17.72 -3.38
N GLY A 87 -3.04 17.69 -4.03
CA GLY A 87 -3.20 17.30 -5.44
C GLY A 87 -3.49 15.82 -5.66
N PHE A 88 -3.41 14.99 -4.61
CA PHE A 88 -3.93 13.63 -4.65
C PHE A 88 -5.38 13.65 -4.14
N GLU A 89 -6.31 13.79 -5.09
CA GLU A 89 -7.75 13.97 -4.87
C GLU A 89 -8.51 12.63 -4.96
N MET A 90 -9.82 12.66 -4.72
CA MET A 90 -10.65 11.44 -4.68
C MET A 90 -10.59 10.65 -5.99
N ASP A 91 -10.65 11.33 -7.15
CA ASP A 91 -10.56 10.69 -8.46
C ASP A 91 -9.24 9.92 -8.63
N PHE A 92 -8.12 10.45 -8.11
CA PHE A 92 -6.85 9.72 -8.13
C PHE A 92 -6.83 8.53 -7.17
N ALA A 93 -7.54 8.63 -6.04
CA ALA A 93 -7.69 7.51 -5.12
C ALA A 93 -8.51 6.38 -5.73
N GLU A 94 -9.58 6.70 -6.45
CA GLU A 94 -10.39 5.72 -7.20
C GLU A 94 -9.58 5.04 -8.30
N LEU A 95 -8.84 5.82 -9.11
CA LEU A 95 -7.94 5.27 -10.13
C LEU A 95 -6.86 4.35 -9.53
N LEU A 96 -6.27 4.75 -8.40
CA LEU A 96 -5.31 3.90 -7.69
C LEU A 96 -5.96 2.58 -7.24
N LEU A 97 -7.18 2.63 -6.69
CA LEU A 97 -7.90 1.44 -6.24
C LEU A 97 -8.27 0.50 -7.39
N GLU A 98 -8.65 1.02 -8.55
CA GLU A 98 -8.89 0.22 -9.75
C GLU A 98 -7.62 -0.54 -10.18
N ASP A 99 -6.51 0.18 -10.25
CA ASP A 99 -5.20 -0.39 -10.60
C ASP A 99 -4.68 -1.37 -9.55
N TYR A 100 -4.98 -1.11 -8.27
CA TYR A 100 -4.69 -2.01 -7.15
C TYR A 100 -5.45 -3.33 -7.29
N LYS A 101 -6.77 -3.28 -7.49
CA LYS A 101 -7.61 -4.47 -7.69
C LYS A 101 -7.15 -5.28 -8.90
N ALA A 102 -6.83 -4.60 -10.00
CA ALA A 102 -6.34 -5.27 -11.20
C ALA A 102 -4.94 -5.89 -11.00
N SER A 103 -4.09 -5.27 -10.19
CA SER A 103 -2.78 -5.81 -9.81
C SER A 103 -2.92 -7.07 -8.93
N LEU A 104 -3.81 -7.05 -7.94
CA LEU A 104 -4.12 -8.22 -7.13
C LEU A 104 -4.68 -9.37 -7.96
N LYS A 105 -5.62 -9.07 -8.87
CA LYS A 105 -6.16 -10.08 -9.79
C LYS A 105 -5.05 -10.72 -10.62
N TYR A 106 -4.15 -9.90 -11.18
CA TYR A 106 -3.04 -10.41 -11.98
C TYR A 106 -2.13 -11.35 -11.17
N LEU A 107 -1.80 -11.00 -9.93
CA LEU A 107 -0.97 -11.83 -9.05
C LEU A 107 -1.69 -13.15 -8.71
N SER A 108 -2.98 -13.10 -8.43
CA SER A 108 -3.80 -14.30 -8.21
C SER A 108 -3.85 -15.22 -9.43
N ASP A 109 -3.91 -14.67 -10.65
CA ASP A 109 -3.93 -15.46 -11.89
C ASP A 109 -2.53 -16.05 -12.22
N HIS A 110 -1.45 -15.51 -11.64
CA HIS A 110 -0.06 -15.87 -11.94
C HIS A 110 0.75 -16.21 -10.68
N PRO A 111 0.41 -17.28 -9.95
CA PRO A 111 1.02 -17.63 -8.66
C PRO A 111 2.53 -17.91 -8.74
N LYS A 112 3.06 -18.25 -9.93
CA LYS A 112 4.51 -18.44 -10.15
C LYS A 112 5.33 -17.16 -9.97
N LEU A 113 4.69 -16.00 -9.90
CA LEU A 113 5.34 -14.70 -9.73
C LEU A 113 5.48 -14.28 -8.26
N GLN A 114 4.99 -15.09 -7.31
CA GLN A 114 5.06 -14.80 -5.88
C GLN A 114 6.51 -14.69 -5.38
N GLY A 115 6.81 -13.61 -4.66
CA GLY A 115 8.11 -13.40 -3.99
C GLY A 115 9.29 -13.14 -4.93
N ILE A 116 9.03 -12.83 -6.20
CA ILE A 116 10.09 -12.48 -7.16
C ILE A 116 10.59 -11.06 -6.89
N ALA A 117 9.69 -10.14 -6.53
CA ALA A 117 10.06 -8.77 -6.23
C ALA A 117 10.82 -8.70 -4.89
N GLN A 118 11.99 -8.08 -4.92
CA GLN A 118 12.80 -7.80 -3.74
C GLN A 118 12.80 -6.31 -3.40
N GLN A 119 13.32 -5.94 -2.23
CA GLN A 119 13.52 -4.54 -1.84
C GLN A 119 14.32 -3.76 -2.88
N ASN A 120 13.62 -3.03 -3.74
CA ASN A 120 14.21 -1.91 -4.46
C ASN A 120 14.18 -0.71 -3.50
N SER A 121 15.27 -0.54 -2.74
CA SER A 121 15.44 0.56 -1.78
C SER A 121 15.26 1.92 -2.47
N PHE A 122 14.11 2.56 -2.27
CA PHE A 122 13.97 4.00 -2.44
C PHE A 122 14.71 4.67 -1.29
N LYS A 123 15.97 5.06 -1.51
CA LYS A 123 16.69 5.91 -0.57
C LYS A 123 15.98 7.26 -0.52
N HIS A 124 15.34 7.57 0.61
CA HIS A 124 14.98 8.94 0.95
C HIS A 124 16.30 9.70 1.18
N THR A 125 16.78 10.37 0.13
CA THR A 125 17.84 11.39 0.22
C THR A 125 17.21 12.73 0.55
#